data_AF-A0A1X4HW80-F1
#
_entry.id   AF-A0A1X4HW80-F1
#
_cell.length_a   1.000
_cell.length_b   1.000
_cell.length_c   1.000
_cell.angle_alpha   90.00
_cell.angle_beta   90.00
_cell.angle_gamma   90.00
#
_symmetry.space_group_name_H-M   'P 1'
#
loop_
_entity.id
_entity.type
_entity.pdbx_description
1 polymer ?
#
loop_
_entity_poly.entity_id
_entity_poly.type
_entity_poly.pdbx_seq_one_letter_code
_entity_poly.pdbx_strand_id
1 'polypeptide(L)'
;MAEPRDVVRIPDAKVALSTASVYPESTATAFEIAARLGYDGVEVMVWTDPVSQDIEALRRLSDYHRIPILAVHAPCLLITQRVWSTDPWTKLQRAQAAAEKLGAGTVVVHPPFRWQRQYARDFVEGVWRMAGETDVRFAVENMYPWRYRDREMLAYAPDWDVTKEDYRHFTIDLSHASTARTDALQMIDRMGDRLGHVHLADGRG
;
A
#
# COMPACT_ATOMS: atom_id res chain seq x y z
N MET A 1 -21.44 26.01 -36.31
CA MET A 1 -20.60 24.80 -36.17
C MET A 1 -20.85 24.26 -34.78
N ALA A 2 -21.19 22.97 -34.65
CA ALA A 2 -21.40 22.35 -33.34
C ALA A 2 -20.06 22.26 -32.59
N GLU A 3 -20.05 22.67 -31.32
CA GLU A 3 -18.95 22.47 -30.38
C GLU A 3 -18.53 20.98 -30.39
N PRO A 4 -17.22 20.66 -30.39
CA PRO A 4 -16.79 19.28 -30.28
C PRO A 4 -17.27 18.75 -28.93
N ARG A 5 -18.11 17.71 -28.97
CA ARG A 5 -18.53 16.96 -27.76
C ARG A 5 -17.29 16.63 -26.95
N ASP A 6 -17.30 16.96 -25.66
CA ASP A 6 -16.28 16.57 -24.69
C ASP A 6 -15.94 15.09 -24.90
N VAL A 7 -14.77 14.83 -25.46
CA VAL A 7 -14.28 13.48 -25.64
C VAL A 7 -14.02 12.98 -24.23
N VAL A 8 -14.78 11.97 -23.79
CA VAL A 8 -14.56 11.28 -22.53
C VAL A 8 -13.12 10.76 -22.56
N ARG A 9 -12.22 11.42 -21.82
CA ARG A 9 -10.86 10.93 -21.63
C ARG A 9 -10.94 9.80 -20.63
N ILE A 10 -10.66 8.59 -21.08
CA ILE A 10 -10.42 7.47 -20.17
C ILE A 10 -9.06 7.74 -19.54
N PRO A 11 -8.97 7.92 -18.21
CA PRO A 11 -7.69 8.11 -17.55
C PRO A 11 -6.82 6.86 -17.74
N ASP A 12 -5.52 7.05 -17.98
CA ASP A 12 -4.54 5.94 -18.05
C ASP A 12 -4.29 5.27 -16.67
N ALA A 13 -4.91 5.79 -15.60
CA ALA A 13 -4.75 5.30 -14.25
C ALA A 13 -5.46 3.94 -14.09
N LYS A 14 -4.69 2.93 -13.70
CA LYS A 14 -5.23 1.61 -13.35
C LYS A 14 -5.98 1.67 -12.02
N VAL A 15 -7.14 1.01 -11.96
CA VAL A 15 -7.93 0.85 -10.75
C VAL A 15 -7.79 -0.60 -10.25
N ALA A 16 -7.15 -0.76 -9.10
CA ALA A 16 -6.96 -2.06 -8.46
C ALA A 16 -7.97 -2.30 -7.33
N LEU A 17 -8.35 -3.56 -7.12
CA LEU A 17 -9.06 -3.97 -5.91
C LEU A 17 -8.04 -4.39 -4.85
N SER A 18 -8.05 -3.76 -3.67
CA SER A 18 -7.27 -4.25 -2.54
C SER A 18 -7.92 -5.51 -1.97
N THR A 19 -7.16 -6.58 -1.76
CA THR A 19 -7.68 -7.81 -1.14
C THR A 19 -8.18 -7.57 0.29
N ALA A 20 -7.73 -6.50 0.96
CA ALA A 20 -8.25 -6.10 2.26
C ALA A 20 -9.70 -5.58 2.22
N SER A 21 -10.12 -4.99 1.08
CA SER A 21 -11.45 -4.38 0.94
C SER A 21 -12.60 -5.37 0.91
N VAL A 22 -12.32 -6.66 0.65
CA VAL A 22 -13.32 -7.73 0.64
C VAL A 22 -13.35 -8.51 1.95
N TYR A 23 -12.57 -8.12 2.96
CA TYR A 23 -12.58 -8.79 4.27
C TYR A 23 -14.02 -8.92 4.81
N PRO A 24 -14.43 -10.11 5.33
CA PRO A 24 -13.59 -11.26 5.71
C PRO A 24 -13.36 -12.31 4.61
N GLU A 25 -13.66 -12.00 3.35
CA GLU A 25 -13.44 -12.94 2.24
C GLU A 25 -11.96 -13.27 2.02
N SER A 26 -11.72 -14.41 1.37
CA SER A 26 -10.37 -14.90 1.08
C SER A 26 -9.66 -14.10 -0.01
N THR A 27 -8.33 -14.22 -0.06
CA THR A 27 -7.53 -13.68 -1.17
C THR A 27 -8.02 -14.21 -2.52
N ALA A 28 -8.37 -15.50 -2.61
CA ALA A 28 -8.89 -16.09 -3.85
C ALA A 28 -10.22 -15.45 -4.27
N THR A 29 -11.13 -15.21 -3.32
CA THR A 29 -12.39 -14.51 -3.56
C THR A 29 -12.15 -13.10 -4.10
N ALA A 30 -11.14 -12.38 -3.60
CA ALA A 30 -10.79 -11.05 -4.09
C ALA A 30 -10.41 -11.05 -5.58
N PHE A 31 -9.62 -12.02 -6.05
CA PHE A 31 -9.30 -12.16 -7.48
C PHE A 31 -10.54 -12.45 -8.33
N GLU A 32 -11.45 -13.30 -7.84
CA GLU A 32 -12.71 -13.57 -8.52
C GLU A 32 -13.56 -12.29 -8.64
N ILE A 33 -13.72 -11.55 -7.55
CA ILE A 33 -14.47 -10.29 -7.51
C ILE A 33 -13.83 -9.25 -8.45
N ALA A 34 -12.51 -9.08 -8.40
CA ALA A 34 -11.78 -8.16 -9.26
C ALA A 34 -12.04 -8.47 -10.75
N ALA A 35 -11.96 -9.74 -11.14
CA ALA A 35 -12.24 -10.18 -12.51
C ALA A 35 -13.69 -9.93 -12.94
N ARG A 36 -14.64 -10.24 -12.06
CA ARG A 36 -16.07 -10.10 -12.36
C ARG A 36 -16.52 -8.65 -12.48
N LEU A 37 -15.92 -7.76 -11.68
CA LEU A 37 -16.25 -6.34 -11.66
C LEU A 37 -15.42 -5.50 -12.65
N GLY A 38 -14.40 -6.10 -13.29
CA GLY A 38 -13.61 -5.45 -14.32
C GLY A 38 -12.54 -4.49 -13.78
N TYR A 39 -11.96 -4.80 -12.61
CA TYR A 39 -10.78 -4.08 -12.10
C TYR A 39 -9.56 -4.38 -12.99
N ASP A 40 -8.63 -3.42 -13.08
CA ASP A 40 -7.41 -3.56 -13.88
C ASP A 40 -6.37 -4.50 -13.23
N GLY A 41 -6.57 -4.83 -11.96
CA GLY A 41 -5.66 -5.64 -11.17
C GLY A 41 -6.07 -5.72 -9.71
N VAL A 42 -5.19 -6.31 -8.90
CA VAL A 42 -5.32 -6.33 -7.44
C VAL A 42 -4.10 -5.71 -6.75
N GLU A 43 -4.35 -5.13 -5.58
CA GLU A 43 -3.32 -5.01 -4.55
C GLU A 43 -3.46 -6.17 -3.57
N VAL A 44 -2.39 -6.94 -3.40
CA VAL A 44 -2.38 -8.04 -2.42
C VAL A 44 -1.92 -7.51 -1.07
N MET A 45 -2.85 -7.48 -0.12
CA MET A 45 -2.55 -7.32 1.30
C MET A 45 -2.00 -8.61 1.89
N VAL A 46 -0.70 -8.63 2.19
CA VAL A 46 -0.05 -9.79 2.81
C VAL A 46 -0.41 -9.82 4.30
N TRP A 47 -1.25 -10.77 4.70
CA TRP A 47 -1.76 -10.86 6.07
C TRP A 47 -1.90 -12.32 6.53
N THR A 48 -2.96 -12.69 7.25
CA THR A 48 -3.04 -13.97 7.98
C THR A 48 -3.56 -15.09 7.10
N ASP A 49 -4.23 -14.75 6.00
CA ASP A 49 -4.58 -15.71 4.96
C ASP A 49 -3.29 -16.30 4.37
N PRO A 50 -3.04 -17.62 4.49
CA PRO A 50 -1.85 -18.26 3.93
C PRO A 50 -1.70 -18.04 2.43
N VAL A 51 -2.81 -17.88 1.69
CA VAL A 51 -2.78 -17.64 0.24
C VAL A 51 -2.09 -16.31 -0.07
N SER A 52 -2.34 -15.27 0.74
CA SER A 52 -1.68 -13.96 0.58
C SER A 52 -0.16 -13.99 0.81
N GLN A 53 0.36 -15.06 1.42
CA GLN A 53 1.77 -15.22 1.76
C GLN A 53 2.53 -16.11 0.75
N ASP A 54 1.82 -16.87 -0.08
CA ASP A 54 2.37 -17.83 -1.04
C ASP A 54 2.38 -17.23 -2.46
N ILE A 55 3.58 -16.85 -2.91
CA ILE A 55 3.84 -16.25 -4.22
C ILE A 55 3.34 -17.16 -5.36
N GLU A 56 3.50 -18.48 -5.24
CA GLU A 56 3.06 -19.41 -6.29
C GLU A 56 1.54 -19.54 -6.32
N ALA A 57 0.88 -19.49 -5.15
CA ALA A 57 -0.58 -19.45 -5.10
C ALA A 57 -1.13 -18.15 -5.71
N LEU A 58 -0.53 -17.00 -5.38
CA LEU A 58 -0.88 -15.70 -5.95
C LEU A 58 -0.71 -15.68 -7.47
N ARG A 59 0.40 -16.22 -7.98
CA ARG A 59 0.63 -16.35 -9.42
C ARG A 59 -0.45 -17.19 -10.10
N ARG A 60 -0.79 -18.35 -9.53
CA ARG A 60 -1.87 -19.21 -10.05
C ARG A 60 -3.23 -18.50 -10.06
N LEU A 61 -3.55 -17.73 -9.04
CA LEU A 61 -4.79 -16.94 -8.98
C LEU A 61 -4.81 -15.84 -10.05
N SER A 62 -3.71 -15.09 -10.18
CA SER A 62 -3.53 -14.09 -11.24
C SER A 62 -3.73 -14.69 -12.63
N ASP A 63 -3.08 -15.81 -12.92
CA ASP A 63 -3.18 -16.50 -14.22
C ASP A 63 -4.59 -17.03 -14.49
N TYR A 64 -5.22 -17.66 -13.50
CA TYR A 64 -6.54 -18.26 -13.62
C TYR A 64 -7.63 -17.22 -13.85
N HIS A 65 -7.62 -16.14 -13.05
CA HIS A 65 -8.61 -15.06 -13.16
C HIS A 65 -8.26 -14.04 -14.25
N ARG A 66 -7.03 -14.10 -14.80
CA ARG A 66 -6.47 -13.14 -15.75
C ARG A 66 -6.49 -11.71 -15.21
N ILE A 67 -6.16 -11.57 -13.93
CA ILE A 67 -6.10 -10.29 -13.21
C ILE A 67 -4.69 -10.10 -12.66
N PRO A 68 -3.93 -9.10 -13.15
CA PRO A 68 -2.55 -8.90 -12.71
C PRO A 68 -2.49 -8.35 -11.28
N ILE A 69 -1.38 -8.62 -10.60
CA ILE A 69 -1.07 -8.02 -9.30
C ILE A 69 -0.30 -6.73 -9.57
N LEU A 70 -0.89 -5.59 -9.19
CA LEU A 70 -0.33 -4.27 -9.46
C LEU A 70 0.52 -3.76 -8.29
N ALA A 71 0.15 -4.14 -7.06
CA ALA A 71 0.84 -3.78 -5.84
C ALA A 71 0.85 -4.92 -4.82
N VAL A 72 1.86 -4.92 -3.95
CA VAL A 72 1.96 -5.79 -2.78
C VAL A 72 2.04 -4.92 -1.54
N HIS A 73 1.11 -5.08 -0.61
CA HIS A 73 1.13 -4.36 0.65
C HIS A 73 1.85 -5.20 1.71
N ALA A 74 2.96 -4.67 2.23
CA ALA A 74 3.87 -5.41 3.10
C ALA A 74 3.25 -5.70 4.49
N PRO A 75 3.56 -6.85 5.12
CA PRO A 75 2.96 -7.26 6.40
C PRO A 75 3.54 -6.50 7.62
N CYS A 76 3.27 -5.19 7.70
CA CYS A 76 3.82 -4.27 8.71
C CYS A 76 2.86 -3.95 9.88
N LEU A 77 1.66 -4.53 9.93
CA LEU A 77 0.66 -4.30 10.97
C LEU A 77 0.92 -5.08 12.28
N LEU A 78 0.23 -4.72 13.36
CA LEU A 78 0.36 -5.36 14.68
C LEU A 78 0.06 -6.87 14.69
N ILE A 79 -0.88 -7.27 13.86
CA ILE A 79 -1.36 -8.65 13.75
C ILE A 79 -0.53 -9.47 12.75
N THR A 80 0.25 -8.82 11.90
CA THR A 80 1.13 -9.47 10.91
C THR A 80 2.59 -9.51 11.38
N GLN A 81 2.87 -9.31 12.67
CA GLN A 81 4.23 -9.21 13.21
C GLN A 81 5.09 -10.45 12.95
N ARG A 82 4.48 -11.65 12.82
CA ARG A 82 5.16 -12.91 12.52
C ARG A 82 5.01 -13.39 11.07
N VAL A 83 4.23 -12.69 10.25
CA VAL A 83 4.04 -13.05 8.84
C VAL A 83 5.37 -12.85 8.11
N TRP A 84 5.80 -13.88 7.40
CA TRP A 84 7.11 -14.05 6.76
C TRP A 84 8.34 -14.02 7.69
N SER A 85 8.47 -13.05 8.59
CA SER A 85 9.61 -12.93 9.51
C SER A 85 9.19 -12.12 10.74
N THR A 86 9.99 -12.15 11.81
CA THR A 86 9.89 -11.17 12.90
C THR A 86 10.79 -9.96 12.68
N ASP A 87 11.77 -10.07 11.77
CA ASP A 87 12.66 -8.96 11.39
C ASP A 87 12.01 -8.09 10.29
N PRO A 88 11.79 -6.78 10.51
CA PRO A 88 11.11 -5.92 9.55
C PRO A 88 11.87 -5.74 8.23
N TRP A 89 13.21 -5.72 8.26
CA TRP A 89 13.99 -5.60 7.02
C TRP A 89 13.85 -6.84 6.14
N THR A 90 13.92 -8.03 6.75
CA THR A 90 13.64 -9.29 6.06
C THR A 90 12.24 -9.31 5.44
N LYS A 91 11.24 -8.70 6.10
CA LYS A 91 9.88 -8.59 5.51
C LYS A 91 9.88 -7.72 4.25
N LEU A 92 10.54 -6.57 4.27
CA LEU A 92 10.61 -5.69 3.11
C LEU A 92 11.38 -6.34 1.95
N GLN A 93 12.48 -7.03 2.22
CA GLN A 93 13.21 -7.80 1.22
C GLN A 93 12.35 -8.92 0.61
N ARG A 94 11.52 -9.58 1.42
CA ARG A 94 10.56 -10.57 0.90
C ARG A 94 9.43 -9.95 0.11
N ALA A 95 8.93 -8.78 0.51
CA ALA A 95 7.93 -8.03 -0.23
C ALA A 95 8.48 -7.59 -1.60
N GLN A 96 9.73 -7.15 -1.65
CA GLN A 96 10.46 -6.86 -2.89
C GLN A 96 10.48 -8.07 -3.82
N ALA A 97 11.01 -9.20 -3.32
CA ALA A 97 11.13 -10.43 -4.11
C ALA A 97 9.77 -10.96 -4.56
N ALA A 98 8.73 -10.79 -3.75
CA ALA A 98 7.36 -11.12 -4.12
C ALA A 98 6.87 -10.22 -5.25
N ALA A 99 7.02 -8.90 -5.12
CA ALA A 99 6.62 -7.94 -6.16
C ALA A 99 7.32 -8.21 -7.49
N GLU A 100 8.65 -8.41 -7.48
CA GLU A 100 9.44 -8.74 -8.68
C GLU A 100 8.96 -10.03 -9.35
N LYS A 101 8.71 -11.09 -8.57
CA LYS A 101 8.24 -12.38 -9.12
C LYS A 101 6.80 -12.34 -9.65
N LEU A 102 5.96 -11.49 -9.06
CA LEU A 102 4.56 -11.32 -9.43
C LEU A 102 4.36 -10.24 -10.50
N GLY A 103 5.40 -9.48 -10.84
CA GLY A 103 5.31 -8.37 -11.79
C GLY A 103 4.61 -7.12 -11.22
N ALA A 104 4.52 -6.99 -9.90
CA ALA A 104 3.93 -5.83 -9.24
C ALA A 104 4.90 -4.64 -9.25
N GLY A 105 4.39 -3.45 -9.57
CA GLY A 105 5.22 -2.24 -9.70
C GLY A 105 5.45 -1.50 -8.39
N THR A 106 4.69 -1.82 -7.35
CA THR A 106 4.69 -1.10 -6.08
C THR A 106 4.68 -2.07 -4.90
N VAL A 107 5.48 -1.75 -3.88
CA VAL A 107 5.35 -2.30 -2.54
C VAL A 107 4.90 -1.19 -1.61
N VAL A 108 3.71 -1.33 -1.02
CA VAL A 108 3.20 -0.38 -0.01
C VAL A 108 3.80 -0.72 1.35
N VAL A 109 4.31 0.30 2.04
CA VAL A 109 5.02 0.15 3.32
C VAL A 109 4.49 1.13 4.35
N HIS A 110 4.23 0.66 5.56
CA HIS A 110 3.91 1.53 6.69
C HIS A 110 5.16 2.04 7.40
N PRO A 111 5.15 3.27 7.94
CA PRO A 111 6.18 3.71 8.85
C PRO A 111 6.27 2.79 10.09
N PRO A 112 7.48 2.61 10.64
CA PRO A 112 7.74 1.82 11.85
C PRO A 112 6.85 2.19 13.03
N PHE A 113 6.54 1.20 13.88
CA PHE A 113 6.04 1.51 15.22
C PHE A 113 7.15 2.09 16.09
N ARG A 114 6.80 3.01 16.99
CA ARG A 114 7.78 3.69 17.88
C ARG A 114 8.62 2.75 18.75
N TRP A 115 8.09 1.59 19.13
CA TRP A 115 8.85 0.60 19.91
C TRP A 115 9.88 -0.17 19.08
N GLN A 116 9.81 -0.12 17.75
CA GLN A 116 10.81 -0.71 16.85
C GLN A 116 12.02 0.22 16.69
N ARG A 117 12.67 0.56 17.81
CA ARG A 117 13.62 1.69 17.92
C ARG A 117 14.76 1.69 16.89
N GLN A 118 15.37 0.52 16.62
CA GLN A 118 16.44 0.43 15.63
C GLN A 118 15.90 0.60 14.22
N TYR A 119 14.83 -0.13 13.88
CA TYR A 119 14.17 -0.03 12.59
C TYR A 119 13.72 1.39 12.28
N ALA A 120 13.14 2.09 13.26
CA ALA A 120 12.72 3.48 13.15
C ALA A 120 13.87 4.46 12.84
N ARG A 121 15.05 4.25 13.43
CA ARG A 121 16.22 5.11 13.17
C ARG A 121 16.72 4.98 11.74
N ASP A 122 16.73 3.76 11.23
CA ASP A 122 17.34 3.44 9.94
C ASP A 122 16.31 3.45 8.80
N PHE A 123 15.03 3.75 9.08
CA PHE A 123 13.93 3.51 8.15
C PHE A 123 14.05 4.32 6.85
N VAL A 124 14.26 5.63 6.96
CA VAL A 124 14.36 6.55 5.80
C VAL A 124 15.51 6.12 4.89
N GLU A 125 16.71 5.98 5.43
CA GLU A 125 17.90 5.55 4.68
C GLU A 125 17.74 4.14 4.11
N GLY A 126 17.17 3.21 4.89
CA GLY A 126 17.01 1.83 4.48
C GLY A 126 16.00 1.66 3.33
N VAL A 127 14.89 2.41 3.33
CA VAL A 127 13.94 2.43 2.20
C VAL A 127 14.59 3.03 0.95
N TRP A 128 15.39 4.09 1.09
CA TRP A 128 16.16 4.65 -0.03
C TRP A 128 17.14 3.64 -0.64
N ARG A 129 17.89 2.93 0.20
CA ARG A 129 18.81 1.90 -0.24
C ARG A 129 18.08 0.82 -1.04
N MET A 130 16.97 0.31 -0.51
CA MET A 130 16.16 -0.70 -1.22
C MET A 130 15.62 -0.17 -2.55
N ALA A 131 15.15 1.08 -2.59
CA ALA A 131 14.68 1.69 -3.84
C ALA A 131 15.78 1.88 -4.89
N GLY A 132 17.07 1.82 -4.52
CA GLY A 132 18.19 1.85 -5.45
C GLY A 132 18.54 0.50 -6.07
N GLU A 133 17.98 -0.61 -5.55
CA GLU A 133 18.32 -1.98 -5.95
C GLU A 133 17.34 -2.58 -6.95
N THR A 134 16.19 -1.95 -7.18
CA THR A 134 15.08 -2.48 -8.00
C THR A 134 14.25 -1.37 -8.62
N ASP A 135 13.50 -1.71 -9.68
CA ASP A 135 12.50 -0.82 -10.29
C ASP A 135 11.17 -0.79 -9.52
N VAL A 136 10.98 -1.69 -8.55
CA VAL A 136 9.80 -1.72 -7.68
C VAL A 136 9.78 -0.47 -6.78
N ARG A 137 8.66 0.25 -6.80
CA ARG A 137 8.48 1.44 -5.98
C ARG A 137 8.10 1.06 -4.56
N PHE A 138 8.99 1.31 -3.59
CA PHE A 138 8.63 1.28 -2.17
C PHE A 138 7.91 2.59 -1.82
N ALA A 139 6.59 2.52 -1.76
CA ALA A 139 5.73 3.66 -1.50
C ALA A 139 5.32 3.67 -0.03
N VAL A 140 5.78 4.67 0.72
CA VAL A 140 5.49 4.79 2.15
C VAL A 140 4.13 5.44 2.33
N GLU A 141 3.23 4.75 3.03
CA GLU A 141 1.84 5.16 3.22
C GLU A 141 1.67 6.10 4.42
N ASN A 142 0.89 7.17 4.25
CA ASN A 142 0.50 8.00 5.40
C ASN A 142 -0.35 7.20 6.36
N MET A 143 -0.07 7.34 7.66
CA MET A 143 -0.90 6.75 8.71
C MET A 143 -1.78 7.83 9.33
N TYR A 144 -2.28 7.58 10.53
CA TYR A 144 -3.06 8.52 11.30
C TYR A 144 -2.69 8.45 12.78
N PRO A 145 -2.86 9.54 13.54
CA PRO A 145 -2.64 9.52 14.97
C PRO A 145 -3.67 8.63 15.67
N TRP A 146 -3.23 7.81 16.61
CA TRP A 146 -4.14 6.99 17.40
C TRP A 146 -4.80 7.86 18.47
N ARG A 147 -6.12 7.84 18.57
CA ARG A 147 -6.86 8.60 19.58
C ARG A 147 -7.59 7.65 20.52
N TYR A 148 -7.35 7.80 21.81
CA TYR A 148 -8.10 7.11 22.86
C TYR A 148 -8.66 8.15 23.83
N ARG A 149 -9.98 8.37 23.75
CA ARG A 149 -10.67 9.48 24.43
C ARG A 149 -10.02 10.82 24.04
N ASP A 150 -9.62 11.63 25.02
CA ASP A 150 -8.97 12.94 24.81
C ASP A 150 -7.45 12.84 24.63
N ARG A 151 -6.88 11.64 24.53
CA ARG A 151 -5.43 11.44 24.38
C ARG A 151 -5.07 11.01 22.97
N GLU A 152 -4.16 11.76 22.37
CA GLU A 152 -3.48 11.38 21.14
C GLU A 152 -2.21 10.58 21.48
N MET A 153 -2.05 9.43 20.84
CA MET A 153 -0.89 8.56 20.96
C MET A 153 -0.14 8.56 19.63
N LEU A 154 1.10 9.04 19.67
CA LEU A 154 2.04 8.84 18.58
C LEU A 154 2.39 7.34 18.55
N ALA A 155 1.87 6.60 17.58
CA ALA A 155 2.13 5.16 17.45
C ALA A 155 3.29 4.87 16.49
N TYR A 156 3.53 5.79 15.54
CA TYR A 156 4.51 5.65 14.46
C TYR A 156 5.77 6.49 14.70
N ALA A 157 6.87 6.04 14.10
CA ALA A 157 8.14 6.76 14.02
C ALA A 157 8.65 6.69 12.58
N PRO A 158 9.16 7.80 12.02
CA PRO A 158 9.37 9.10 12.67
C PRO A 158 8.08 9.90 12.94
N ASP A 159 7.08 9.81 12.06
CA ASP A 159 5.75 10.41 12.21
C ASP A 159 4.70 9.60 11.42
N TRP A 160 3.41 9.85 11.67
CA TRP A 160 2.31 9.32 10.85
C TRP A 160 2.15 10.14 9.54
N ASP A 161 2.47 11.43 9.57
CA ASP A 161 2.57 12.27 8.37
C ASP A 161 3.93 12.04 7.72
N VAL A 162 3.94 11.10 6.77
CA VAL A 162 5.14 10.66 6.07
C VAL A 162 5.71 11.75 5.16
N THR A 163 4.94 12.79 4.81
CA THR A 163 5.40 13.87 3.91
C THR A 163 6.44 14.80 4.55
N LYS A 164 6.70 14.64 5.85
CA LYS A 164 7.76 15.37 6.58
C LYS A 164 9.14 14.76 6.42
N GLU A 165 9.21 13.57 5.84
CA GLU A 165 10.43 12.81 5.66
C GLU A 165 10.74 12.60 4.18
N ASP A 166 11.99 12.29 3.89
CA ASP A 166 12.47 12.13 2.52
C ASP A 166 12.32 10.68 2.04
N TYR A 167 11.14 10.26 1.56
CA TYR A 167 10.92 8.93 0.97
C TYR A 167 10.73 8.98 -0.54
N ARG A 168 11.48 8.18 -1.32
CA ARG A 168 11.46 8.22 -2.80
C ARG A 168 10.04 8.18 -3.39
N HIS A 169 9.17 7.34 -2.85
CA HIS A 169 7.77 7.25 -3.27
C HIS A 169 6.82 7.24 -2.08
N PHE A 170 5.60 7.74 -2.32
CA PHE A 170 4.53 7.79 -1.34
C PHE A 170 3.28 7.04 -1.82
N THR A 171 2.57 6.44 -0.86
CA THR A 171 1.17 6.06 -1.01
C THR A 171 0.33 7.06 -0.22
N ILE A 172 -0.73 7.60 -0.82
CA ILE A 172 -1.77 8.28 -0.05
C ILE A 172 -2.95 7.35 0.20
N ASP A 173 -3.32 7.20 1.47
CA ASP A 173 -4.57 6.61 1.89
C ASP A 173 -5.55 7.69 2.37
N LEU A 174 -6.66 7.81 1.64
CA LEU A 174 -7.69 8.81 1.89
C LEU A 174 -8.49 8.56 3.17
N SER A 175 -8.64 7.29 3.59
CA SER A 175 -9.25 6.97 4.88
C SER A 175 -8.36 7.46 6.03
N HIS A 176 -7.05 7.23 5.93
CA HIS A 176 -6.08 7.71 6.92
C HIS A 176 -6.03 9.24 6.98
N ALA A 177 -6.05 9.91 5.82
CA ALA A 177 -6.12 11.37 5.77
C ALA A 177 -7.39 11.92 6.44
N SER A 178 -8.54 11.27 6.20
CA SER A 178 -9.82 11.60 6.86
C SER A 178 -9.73 11.39 8.37
N THR A 179 -9.26 10.23 8.83
CA THR A 179 -9.08 9.93 10.27
C THR A 179 -8.10 10.91 10.93
N ALA A 180 -7.06 11.33 10.22
CA ALA A 180 -6.11 12.33 10.69
C ALA A 180 -6.69 13.76 10.70
N ARG A 181 -7.86 13.99 10.08
CA ARG A 181 -8.45 15.31 9.85
C ARG A 181 -7.53 16.24 9.06
N THR A 182 -6.86 15.67 8.06
CA THR A 182 -5.91 16.38 7.19
C THR A 182 -6.52 16.58 5.81
N ASP A 183 -6.24 17.72 5.19
CA ASP A 183 -6.60 17.97 3.79
C ASP A 183 -5.78 17.06 2.88
N ALA A 184 -6.46 16.10 2.25
CA ALA A 184 -5.83 15.11 1.38
C ALA A 184 -5.22 15.74 0.12
N LEU A 185 -5.82 16.80 -0.44
CA LEU A 185 -5.28 17.47 -1.62
C LEU A 185 -3.98 18.19 -1.28
N GLN A 186 -3.93 18.87 -0.14
CA GLN A 186 -2.68 19.48 0.34
C GLN A 186 -1.59 18.44 0.64
N MET A 187 -1.97 17.25 1.11
CA MET A 187 -1.00 16.16 1.30
C MET A 187 -0.48 15.63 -0.04
N ILE A 188 -1.36 15.44 -1.03
CA ILE A 188 -0.98 15.07 -2.41
C ILE A 188 -0.03 16.11 -3.01
N ASP A 189 -0.32 17.40 -2.85
CA ASP A 189 0.55 18.48 -3.33
C ASP A 189 1.96 18.42 -2.73
N ARG A 190 2.08 18.06 -1.44
CA ARG A 190 3.38 17.85 -0.78
C ARG A 190 4.11 16.61 -1.29
N MET A 191 3.38 15.53 -1.61
CA MET A 191 3.96 14.32 -2.20
C MET A 191 4.46 14.57 -3.63
N GLY A 192 3.78 15.44 -4.39
CA GLY A 192 4.22 15.88 -5.71
C GLY A 192 4.44 14.74 -6.70
N ASP A 193 5.55 14.79 -7.44
CA ASP A 193 5.97 13.79 -8.42
C ASP A 193 6.36 12.44 -7.79
N ARG A 194 6.48 12.38 -6.47
CA ARG A 194 6.81 11.17 -5.70
C ARG A 194 5.57 10.36 -5.32
N LEU A 195 4.36 10.86 -5.56
CA LEU A 195 3.13 10.08 -5.37
C LEU A 195 3.11 8.89 -6.35
N GLY A 196 3.25 7.68 -5.80
CA GLY A 196 3.37 6.45 -6.58
C GLY A 196 2.14 5.52 -6.50
N HIS A 197 1.30 5.69 -5.48
CA HIS A 197 0.12 4.87 -5.27
C HIS A 197 -0.98 5.61 -4.49
N VAL A 198 -2.24 5.21 -4.67
CA VAL A 198 -3.40 5.86 -4.04
C VAL A 198 -4.36 4.78 -3.56
N HIS A 199 -4.65 4.76 -2.26
CA HIS A 199 -5.79 4.02 -1.72
C HIS A 199 -7.01 4.93 -1.66
N LEU A 200 -8.07 4.52 -2.37
CA LEU A 200 -9.35 5.20 -2.39
C LEU A 200 -10.29 4.55 -1.39
N ALA A 201 -10.83 5.36 -0.48
CA ALA A 201 -11.83 4.96 0.50
C ALA A 201 -12.74 6.15 0.80
N ASP A 202 -13.92 5.88 1.37
CA ASP A 202 -14.73 6.95 1.93
C ASP A 202 -14.15 7.42 3.28
N GLY A 203 -14.46 8.67 3.64
CA GLY A 203 -13.99 9.27 4.89
C GLY A 203 -14.98 9.13 6.05
N ARG A 204 -15.93 8.18 5.99
CA ARG A 204 -17.05 8.11 6.95
C ARG A 204 -16.74 7.33 8.23
N GLY A 205 -15.49 6.86 8.39
CA GLY A 205 -14.97 6.14 9.55
C GLY A 205 -14.41 7.04 10.65
#